data_AF-A0A929ZHS3-F1
#
_entry.id   AF-A0A929ZHS3-F1
#
_cell.length_a   1.000
_cell.length_b   1.000
_cell.length_c   1.000
_cell.angle_alpha   90.00
_cell.angle_beta   90.00
_cell.angle_gamma   90.00
#
_symmetry.space_group_name_H-M   'P 1'
#
loop_
_entity.id
_entity.type
_entity.pdbx_description
1 polymer ?
#
loop_
_entity_poly.entity_id
_entity_poly.type
_entity_poly.pdbx_seq_one_letter_code
_entity_poly.pdbx_strand_id
1 'polypeptide(L)'
;LIYQLGEYQELINGLGSWAGGVRSVIDRADRVGSLMGEVTSPDAESSVPTVSERVKERGAQAVEVLRQLNSSLVALYEAASEVRFRSSMMRLHTLMAGIFAAAVLDGQEGESGDAIGDLAEAMLSDLEELVPSCQEAANLAERLEGDLRSVVSNLDRVKRPFQRWIRALQDEGAQALVEGVDAEAALSEAVAVGEQGFPETASLAELAAKARGVVVTLDEPVIRQRVATVRETLSHLGE
;
A
#
# COMPACT_ATOMS: atom_id res chain seq x y z
N LEU A 1 -4.76 15.44 11.72
CA LEU A 1 -3.87 14.33 12.13
C LEU A 1 -4.59 13.14 12.77
N ILE A 2 -5.25 13.26 13.94
CA ILE A 2 -5.89 12.11 14.62
C ILE A 2 -6.90 11.36 13.72
N TYR A 3 -7.76 12.10 13.03
CA TYR A 3 -8.72 11.52 12.07
C TYR A 3 -8.01 10.77 10.94
N GLN A 4 -7.01 11.40 10.31
CA GLN A 4 -6.24 10.81 9.21
C GLN A 4 -5.42 9.58 9.65
N LEU A 5 -4.90 9.57 10.89
CA LEU A 5 -4.25 8.39 11.49
C LEU A 5 -5.23 7.25 11.76
N GLY A 6 -6.52 7.56 11.94
CA GLY A 6 -7.60 6.58 11.93
C GLY A 6 -7.78 5.97 10.54
N GLU A 7 -7.78 6.80 9.50
CA GLU A 7 -7.89 6.35 8.10
C GLU A 7 -6.72 5.44 7.69
N TYR A 8 -5.48 5.74 8.12
CA TYR A 8 -4.34 4.81 7.96
C TYR A 8 -4.58 3.46 8.64
N GLN A 9 -5.11 3.46 9.87
CA GLN A 9 -5.38 2.22 10.59
C GLN A 9 -6.47 1.38 9.91
N GLU A 10 -7.54 2.03 9.45
CA GLU A 10 -8.60 1.37 8.71
C GLU A 10 -8.10 0.77 7.39
N LEU A 11 -7.24 1.51 6.68
CA LEU A 11 -6.57 1.02 5.47
C LEU A 11 -5.70 -0.20 5.77
N ILE A 12 -4.80 -0.11 6.77
CA ILE A 12 -3.91 -1.21 7.18
C ILE A 12 -4.72 -2.44 7.60
N ASN A 13 -5.78 -2.27 8.39
CA ASN A 13 -6.63 -3.38 8.82
C ASN A 13 -7.36 -4.03 7.64
N GLY A 14 -7.88 -3.22 6.72
CA GLY A 14 -8.56 -3.70 5.50
C GLY A 14 -7.61 -4.50 4.61
N LEU A 15 -6.40 -3.99 4.40
CA LEU A 15 -5.37 -4.68 3.63
C LEU A 15 -4.83 -5.91 4.33
N GLY A 16 -4.67 -5.90 5.66
CA GLY A 16 -4.25 -7.07 6.44
C GLY A 16 -5.28 -8.20 6.36
N SER A 17 -6.57 -7.88 6.40
CA SER A 17 -7.63 -8.87 6.14
C SER A 17 -7.55 -9.43 4.72
N TRP A 18 -7.26 -8.58 3.74
CA TRP A 18 -7.15 -8.99 2.34
C TRP A 18 -5.88 -9.80 2.07
N ALA A 19 -4.78 -9.50 2.75
CA ALA A 19 -3.50 -10.21 2.65
C ALA A 19 -3.64 -11.71 2.95
N GLY A 20 -4.59 -12.10 3.81
CA GLY A 20 -4.94 -13.50 4.06
C GLY A 20 -5.44 -14.25 2.81
N GLY A 21 -6.01 -13.53 1.83
CA GLY A 21 -6.49 -14.07 0.54
C GLY A 21 -5.49 -13.97 -0.62
N VAL A 22 -4.40 -13.20 -0.48
CA VAL A 22 -3.40 -12.94 -1.56
C VAL A 22 -2.86 -14.22 -2.15
N ARG A 23 -2.54 -15.21 -1.30
CA ARG A 23 -1.96 -16.47 -1.75
C ARG A 23 -2.86 -17.19 -2.74
N SER A 24 -4.17 -17.19 -2.50
CA SER A 24 -5.13 -17.83 -3.40
C SER A 24 -5.18 -17.14 -4.77
N VAL A 25 -5.03 -15.80 -4.80
CA VAL A 25 -4.98 -15.02 -6.04
C VAL A 25 -3.68 -15.31 -6.80
N ILE A 26 -2.54 -15.36 -6.10
CA ILE A 26 -1.23 -15.72 -6.68
C ILE A 26 -1.30 -17.12 -7.28
N ASP A 27 -1.75 -18.11 -6.51
CA ASP A 27 -1.83 -19.50 -6.95
C ASP A 27 -2.71 -19.64 -8.21
N ARG A 28 -3.84 -18.92 -8.29
CA ARG A 28 -4.67 -18.89 -9.51
C ARG A 28 -3.98 -18.22 -10.69
N ALA A 29 -3.34 -17.07 -10.49
CA ALA A 29 -2.65 -16.37 -11.57
C ALA A 29 -1.46 -17.17 -12.11
N ASP A 30 -0.68 -17.79 -11.22
CA ASP A 30 0.39 -18.71 -11.57
C ASP A 30 -0.18 -19.94 -12.32
N ARG A 31 -1.31 -20.50 -11.87
CA ARG A 31 -1.94 -21.66 -12.54
C ARG A 31 -2.44 -21.33 -13.94
N VAL A 32 -3.06 -20.16 -14.16
CA VAL A 32 -3.42 -19.69 -15.51
C VAL A 32 -2.18 -19.65 -16.41
N GLY A 33 -1.07 -19.14 -15.89
CA GLY A 33 0.18 -19.07 -16.62
C GLY A 33 0.79 -20.45 -16.94
N SER A 34 0.71 -21.39 -16.00
CA SER A 34 1.13 -22.78 -16.19
C SER A 34 0.30 -23.50 -17.26
N LEU A 35 -1.04 -23.43 -17.17
CA LEU A 35 -1.94 -24.05 -18.14
C LEU A 35 -1.66 -23.58 -19.58
N MET A 36 -1.38 -22.28 -19.75
CA MET A 36 -1.01 -21.68 -21.02
C MET A 36 0.40 -22.04 -21.52
N GLY A 37 1.24 -22.65 -20.67
CA GLY A 37 2.51 -23.27 -21.05
C GLY A 37 2.43 -24.78 -21.24
N GLU A 38 1.36 -25.42 -20.76
CA GLU A 38 1.13 -26.86 -20.81
C GLU A 38 0.38 -27.28 -22.09
N VAL A 39 -0.50 -26.41 -22.61
CA VAL A 39 -1.40 -26.72 -23.75
C VAL A 39 -1.34 -25.64 -24.82
N THR A 40 -1.43 -26.07 -26.08
CA THR A 40 -1.58 -25.24 -27.27
C THR A 40 -2.66 -25.78 -28.21
N SER A 41 -2.96 -25.04 -29.27
CA SER A 41 -3.72 -25.53 -30.41
C SER A 41 -2.79 -26.30 -31.38
N PRO A 42 -3.26 -27.40 -31.99
CA PRO A 42 -2.57 -28.05 -33.11
C PRO A 42 -2.65 -27.24 -34.41
N ASP A 43 -3.52 -26.23 -34.49
CA ASP A 43 -3.64 -25.34 -35.66
C ASP A 43 -2.48 -24.32 -35.69
N ALA A 44 -1.73 -24.33 -36.79
CA ALA A 44 -0.58 -23.45 -37.02
C ALA A 44 -1.00 -21.98 -37.21
N GLU A 45 -2.24 -21.71 -37.61
CA GLU A 45 -2.78 -20.34 -37.77
C GLU A 45 -3.48 -19.83 -36.50
N SER A 46 -3.47 -20.63 -35.42
CA SER A 46 -4.16 -20.31 -34.17
C SER A 46 -3.61 -19.05 -33.50
N SER A 47 -4.52 -18.28 -32.90
CA SER A 47 -4.16 -17.15 -32.05
C SER A 47 -3.66 -17.55 -30.66
N VAL A 48 -3.83 -18.83 -30.28
CA VAL A 48 -3.52 -19.37 -28.94
C VAL A 48 -2.12 -18.99 -28.44
N PRO A 49 -1.01 -19.18 -29.18
CA PRO A 49 0.33 -18.87 -28.67
C PRO A 49 0.51 -17.40 -28.31
N THR A 50 0.02 -16.49 -29.18
CA THR A 50 0.13 -15.04 -28.95
C THR A 50 -0.71 -14.56 -27.76
N VAL A 51 -1.86 -15.21 -27.52
CA VAL A 51 -2.71 -14.92 -26.37
C VAL A 51 -2.06 -15.45 -25.09
N SER A 52 -1.48 -16.65 -25.13
CA SER A 52 -0.75 -17.26 -24.02
C SER A 52 0.36 -16.33 -23.51
N GLU A 53 1.22 -15.83 -24.40
CA GLU A 53 2.32 -14.93 -24.00
C GLU A 53 1.81 -13.67 -23.29
N ARG A 54 0.80 -13.00 -23.87
CA ARG A 54 0.23 -11.78 -23.30
C ARG A 54 -0.41 -12.00 -21.94
N VAL A 55 -1.15 -13.10 -21.77
CA VAL A 55 -1.79 -13.41 -20.48
C VAL A 55 -0.76 -13.80 -19.44
N LYS A 56 0.24 -14.61 -19.79
CA LYS A 56 1.34 -14.98 -18.89
C LYS A 56 2.10 -13.75 -18.40
N GLU A 57 2.43 -12.81 -19.30
CA GLU A 57 3.10 -11.57 -18.93
C GLU A 57 2.29 -10.75 -17.92
N ARG A 58 0.99 -10.57 -18.18
CA ARG A 58 0.08 -9.80 -17.30
C ARG A 58 -0.14 -10.49 -15.96
N GLY A 59 -0.29 -11.81 -15.96
CA GLY A 59 -0.40 -12.62 -14.74
C GLY A 59 0.86 -12.49 -13.89
N ALA A 60 2.05 -12.63 -14.50
CA ALA A 60 3.33 -12.50 -13.82
C ALA A 60 3.53 -11.09 -13.23
N GLN A 61 3.17 -10.04 -13.96
CA GLN A 61 3.20 -8.66 -13.46
C GLN A 61 2.32 -8.47 -12.23
N ALA A 62 1.10 -9.04 -12.22
CA ALA A 62 0.23 -8.98 -11.05
C ALA A 62 0.82 -9.77 -9.88
N VAL A 63 1.32 -10.99 -10.13
CA VAL A 63 1.92 -11.86 -9.11
C VAL A 63 3.13 -11.20 -8.45
N GLU A 64 4.00 -10.54 -9.22
CA GLU A 64 5.18 -9.85 -8.67
C GLU A 64 4.78 -8.78 -7.65
N VAL A 65 3.80 -7.94 -7.98
CA VAL A 65 3.30 -6.92 -7.07
C VAL A 65 2.65 -7.55 -5.83
N LEU A 66 1.85 -8.61 -6.03
CA LEU A 66 1.19 -9.32 -4.93
C LEU A 66 2.17 -9.95 -3.94
N ARG A 67 3.31 -10.46 -4.42
CA ARG A 67 4.37 -11.02 -3.56
C ARG A 67 5.03 -9.95 -2.69
N GLN A 68 5.08 -8.71 -3.15
CA GLN A 68 5.66 -7.58 -2.41
C GLN A 68 4.67 -6.91 -1.45
N LEU A 69 3.38 -7.25 -1.50
CA LEU A 69 2.34 -6.58 -0.72
C LEU A 69 2.61 -6.61 0.78
N ASN A 70 3.05 -7.75 1.32
CA ASN A 70 3.29 -7.88 2.76
C ASN A 70 4.40 -6.94 3.24
N SER A 71 5.48 -6.79 2.47
CA SER A 71 6.53 -5.81 2.80
C SER A 71 6.02 -4.37 2.69
N SER A 72 5.22 -4.05 1.68
CA SER A 72 4.62 -2.71 1.54
C SER A 72 3.69 -2.40 2.71
N LEU A 73 2.97 -3.40 3.22
CA LEU A 73 2.09 -3.27 4.37
C LEU A 73 2.83 -3.02 5.68
N VAL A 74 3.92 -3.75 5.91
CA VAL A 74 4.77 -3.55 7.09
C VAL A 74 5.35 -2.14 7.07
N ALA A 75 5.90 -1.71 5.93
CA ALA A 75 6.45 -0.35 5.78
C ALA A 75 5.39 0.74 6.05
N LEU A 76 4.18 0.57 5.51
CA LEU A 76 3.08 1.51 5.75
C LEU A 76 2.67 1.55 7.23
N TYR A 77 2.62 0.39 7.89
CA TYR A 77 2.31 0.28 9.31
C TYR A 77 3.36 0.97 10.19
N GLU A 78 4.65 0.75 9.90
CA GLU A 78 5.76 1.39 10.62
C GLU A 78 5.70 2.92 10.46
N ALA A 79 5.53 3.42 9.22
CA ALA A 79 5.42 4.84 8.97
C ALA A 79 4.20 5.47 9.66
N ALA A 80 3.02 4.84 9.59
CA ALA A 80 1.83 5.33 10.27
C ALA A 80 1.96 5.30 11.80
N SER A 81 2.65 4.29 12.34
CA SER A 81 2.94 4.18 13.77
C SER A 81 3.89 5.28 14.23
N GLU A 82 4.90 5.60 13.43
CA GLU A 82 5.84 6.69 13.69
C GLU A 82 5.13 8.05 13.72
N VAL A 83 4.29 8.34 12.72
CA VAL A 83 3.49 9.58 12.72
C VAL A 83 2.59 9.67 13.96
N ARG A 84 1.99 8.55 14.38
CA ARG A 84 1.16 8.48 15.59
C ARG A 84 1.96 8.73 16.86
N PHE A 85 3.15 8.14 16.96
CA PHE A 85 4.05 8.34 18.08
C PHE A 85 4.46 9.81 18.19
N ARG A 86 4.99 10.39 17.12
CA ARG A 86 5.41 11.81 17.07
C ARG A 86 4.27 12.77 17.35
N SER A 87 3.09 12.51 16.80
CA SER A 87 1.90 13.32 17.10
C SER A 87 1.52 13.27 18.58
N SER A 88 1.73 12.12 19.23
CA SER A 88 1.43 11.95 20.66
C SER A 88 2.47 12.69 21.51
N MET A 89 3.75 12.62 21.13
CA MET A 89 4.84 13.38 21.76
C MET A 89 4.62 14.90 21.65
N MET A 90 4.31 15.41 20.46
CA MET A 90 3.97 16.83 20.28
C MET A 90 2.82 17.27 21.19
N ARG A 91 1.77 16.44 21.32
CA ARG A 91 0.63 16.75 22.19
C ARG A 91 1.04 16.74 23.66
N LEU A 92 1.86 15.78 24.07
CA LEU A 92 2.41 15.71 25.42
C LEU A 92 3.24 16.96 25.74
N HIS A 93 4.20 17.31 24.88
CA HIS A 93 5.04 18.49 25.09
C HIS A 93 4.23 19.80 25.07
N THR A 94 3.22 19.91 24.20
CA THR A 94 2.29 21.06 24.20
C THR A 94 1.53 21.18 25.52
N LEU A 95 1.07 20.05 26.09
CA LEU A 95 0.40 20.05 27.40
C LEU A 95 1.37 20.42 28.52
N MET A 96 2.58 19.88 28.51
CA MET A 96 3.62 20.23 29.48
C MET A 96 3.94 21.72 29.42
N ALA A 97 3.99 22.31 28.22
CA ALA A 97 4.28 23.73 28.04
C ALA A 97 3.15 24.60 28.61
N GLY A 98 1.89 24.17 28.43
CA GLY A 98 0.74 24.84 29.02
C GLY A 98 0.70 24.76 30.56
N ILE A 99 1.02 23.59 31.13
CA ILE A 99 1.07 23.38 32.58
C ILE A 99 2.19 24.22 33.20
N PHE A 100 3.38 24.20 32.59
CA PHE A 100 4.52 25.01 33.02
C PHE A 100 4.20 26.50 32.96
N ALA A 101 3.66 26.98 31.83
CA ALA A 101 3.26 28.38 31.70
C ALA A 101 2.25 28.82 32.78
N ALA A 102 1.32 27.95 33.16
CA ALA A 102 0.40 28.23 34.27
C ALA A 102 1.12 28.29 35.63
N ALA A 103 2.04 27.36 35.90
CA ALA A 103 2.80 27.32 37.15
C ALA A 103 3.72 28.56 37.33
N VAL A 104 4.34 29.05 36.24
CA VAL A 104 5.07 30.32 36.23
C VAL A 104 4.15 31.51 36.54
N LEU A 105 2.97 31.58 35.91
CA LEU A 105 1.99 32.65 36.15
C LEU A 105 1.45 32.65 37.59
N ASP A 106 1.34 31.48 38.22
CA ASP A 106 0.92 31.29 39.61
C ASP A 106 2.06 31.49 40.63
N GLY A 107 3.28 31.81 40.17
CA GLY A 107 4.45 32.04 41.00
C GLY A 107 4.96 30.78 41.72
N GLN A 108 4.62 29.59 41.21
CA GLN A 108 4.96 28.28 41.80
C GLN A 108 6.33 27.75 41.34
N GLU A 109 6.89 28.28 40.25
CA GLU A 109 8.18 27.86 39.68
C GLU A 109 9.24 28.97 39.76
N GLY A 110 10.40 28.65 40.35
CA GLY A 110 11.63 29.47 40.31
C GLY A 110 12.60 28.99 39.22
N GLU A 111 13.52 29.86 38.77
CA GLU A 111 14.46 29.66 37.64
C GLU A 111 13.82 28.90 36.46
N SER A 112 12.77 29.50 35.90
CA SER A 112 11.86 28.89 34.92
C SER A 112 12.30 29.00 33.45
N GLY A 113 13.40 29.71 33.16
CA GLY A 113 13.88 29.94 31.78
C GLY A 113 14.45 28.69 31.11
N ASP A 114 15.35 27.96 31.79
CA ASP A 114 16.03 26.78 31.23
C ASP A 114 15.04 25.65 30.93
N ALA A 115 14.05 25.43 31.80
CA ALA A 115 13.03 24.40 31.60
C ALA A 115 12.09 24.71 30.41
N ILE A 116 11.77 25.99 30.15
CA ILE A 116 11.03 26.39 28.93
C ILE A 116 11.88 26.15 27.70
N GLY A 117 13.18 26.49 27.77
CA GLY A 117 14.14 26.26 26.69
C GLY A 117 14.21 24.78 26.30
N ASP A 118 14.45 23.90 27.28
CA ASP A 118 14.53 22.45 27.07
C ASP A 118 13.23 21.87 26.49
N LEU A 119 12.08 22.31 27.02
CA LEU A 119 10.78 21.84 26.55
C LEU A 119 10.48 22.32 25.13
N ALA A 120 10.82 23.57 24.82
CA ALA A 120 10.61 24.11 23.50
C ALA A 120 11.55 23.46 22.47
N GLU A 121 12.81 23.18 22.83
CA GLU A 121 13.73 22.46 21.95
C GLU A 121 13.24 21.02 21.69
N ALA A 122 12.72 20.32 22.72
CA ALA A 122 12.09 19.02 22.55
C ALA A 122 10.87 19.07 21.60
N MET A 123 10.02 20.09 21.73
CA MET A 123 8.89 20.33 20.82
C MET A 123 9.33 20.58 19.38
N LEU A 124 10.41 21.35 19.19
CA LEU A 124 10.93 21.69 17.87
C LEU A 124 11.53 20.45 17.20
N SER A 125 12.28 19.64 17.94
CA SER A 125 12.84 18.37 17.45
C SER A 125 11.74 17.40 16.96
N ASP A 126 10.67 17.23 17.74
CA ASP A 126 9.54 16.39 17.32
C ASP A 126 8.85 16.93 16.06
N LEU A 127 8.70 18.26 15.98
CA LEU A 127 8.01 18.93 14.88
C LEU A 127 8.80 18.87 13.57
N GLU A 128 10.13 19.02 13.66
CA GLU A 128 11.04 18.93 12.51
C GLU A 128 11.00 17.54 11.87
N GLU A 129 10.93 16.49 12.68
CA GLU A 129 10.89 15.12 12.19
C GLU A 129 9.45 14.64 11.85
N LEU A 130 8.40 15.29 12.37
CA LEU A 130 7.01 14.91 12.03
C LEU A 130 6.68 15.14 10.56
N VAL A 131 7.17 16.23 9.96
CA VAL A 131 6.94 16.54 8.53
C VAL A 131 7.46 15.42 7.61
N PRO A 132 8.73 15.00 7.67
CA PRO A 132 9.23 13.91 6.85
C PRO A 132 8.53 12.58 7.15
N SER A 133 8.15 12.29 8.40
CA SER A 133 7.36 11.08 8.71
C SER A 133 5.98 11.10 8.04
N CYS A 134 5.30 12.24 8.03
CA CYS A 134 4.02 12.40 7.34
C CYS A 134 4.17 12.20 5.82
N GLN A 135 5.22 12.79 5.24
CA GLN A 135 5.52 12.65 3.82
C GLN A 135 5.83 11.20 3.45
N GLU A 136 6.60 10.48 4.27
CA GLU A 136 6.91 9.07 4.03
C GLU A 136 5.66 8.20 4.08
N ALA A 137 4.79 8.39 5.08
CA ALA A 137 3.52 7.68 5.15
C ALA A 137 2.61 7.98 3.94
N ALA A 138 2.62 9.22 3.44
CA ALA A 138 1.87 9.61 2.24
C ALA A 138 2.44 8.95 0.97
N ASN A 139 3.76 8.97 0.79
CA ASN A 139 4.44 8.35 -0.34
C ASN A 139 4.18 6.82 -0.39
N LEU A 140 4.24 6.16 0.76
CA LEU A 140 3.97 4.72 0.88
C LEU A 140 2.50 4.40 0.54
N ALA A 141 1.55 5.22 1.00
CA ALA A 141 0.14 5.07 0.66
C ALA A 141 -0.11 5.27 -0.84
N GLU A 142 0.50 6.28 -1.46
CA GLU A 142 0.41 6.53 -2.91
C GLU A 142 1.02 5.39 -3.73
N ARG A 143 2.20 4.90 -3.34
CA ARG A 143 2.84 3.76 -4.00
C ARG A 143 1.97 2.52 -3.92
N LEU A 144 1.45 2.22 -2.73
CA LEU A 144 0.55 1.10 -2.53
C LEU A 144 -0.73 1.23 -3.38
N GLU A 145 -1.28 2.42 -3.47
CA GLU A 145 -2.42 2.71 -4.35
C GLU A 145 -2.12 2.43 -5.82
N GLY A 146 -0.94 2.85 -6.29
CA GLY A 146 -0.37 2.51 -7.60
C GLY A 146 -0.33 1.00 -7.85
N ASP A 147 0.26 0.28 -6.90
CA ASP A 147 0.46 -1.17 -6.93
C ASP A 147 -0.87 -1.92 -7.00
N LEU A 148 -1.83 -1.60 -6.12
CA LEU A 148 -3.15 -2.25 -6.10
C LEU A 148 -3.92 -2.00 -7.41
N ARG A 149 -3.88 -0.76 -7.93
CA ARG A 149 -4.50 -0.44 -9.23
C ARG A 149 -3.86 -1.22 -10.38
N SER A 150 -2.53 -1.38 -10.34
CA SER A 150 -1.78 -2.17 -11.33
C SER A 150 -2.21 -3.63 -11.30
N VAL A 151 -2.33 -4.24 -10.12
CA VAL A 151 -2.83 -5.61 -9.95
C VAL A 151 -4.23 -5.77 -10.53
N VAL A 152 -5.17 -4.89 -10.15
CA VAL A 152 -6.55 -4.92 -10.67
C VAL A 152 -6.56 -4.83 -12.20
N SER A 153 -5.84 -3.86 -12.76
CA SER A 153 -5.75 -3.67 -14.20
C SER A 153 -5.18 -4.89 -14.92
N ASN A 154 -4.12 -5.50 -14.39
CA ASN A 154 -3.51 -6.68 -15.00
C ASN A 154 -4.43 -7.90 -14.91
N LEU A 155 -5.04 -8.18 -13.76
CA LEU A 155 -5.95 -9.31 -13.58
C LEU A 155 -7.24 -9.16 -14.42
N ASP A 156 -7.82 -7.96 -14.50
CA ASP A 156 -8.98 -7.70 -15.36
C ASP A 156 -8.66 -7.92 -16.85
N ARG A 157 -7.43 -7.58 -17.26
CA ARG A 157 -6.92 -7.78 -18.62
C ARG A 157 -6.57 -9.23 -18.94
N VAL A 158 -6.44 -10.11 -17.95
CA VAL A 158 -6.25 -11.57 -18.14
C VAL A 158 -7.57 -12.25 -18.49
N LYS A 159 -8.69 -11.85 -17.87
CA LYS A 159 -9.97 -12.58 -17.94
C LYS A 159 -10.47 -12.83 -19.37
N ARG A 160 -10.63 -11.78 -20.17
CA ARG A 160 -11.19 -11.92 -21.54
C ARG A 160 -10.27 -12.69 -22.49
N PRO A 161 -8.95 -12.39 -22.57
CA PRO A 161 -8.04 -13.17 -23.39
C PRO A 161 -7.96 -14.64 -22.97
N PHE A 162 -7.97 -14.94 -21.66
CA PHE A 162 -7.99 -16.33 -21.19
C PHE A 162 -9.26 -17.07 -21.63
N GLN A 163 -10.43 -16.46 -21.51
CA GLN A 163 -11.67 -17.05 -22.03
C GLN A 163 -11.65 -17.25 -23.55
N ARG A 164 -11.01 -16.35 -24.30
CA ARG A 164 -10.81 -16.52 -25.75
C ARG A 164 -9.87 -17.69 -26.05
N TRP A 165 -8.79 -17.83 -25.29
CA TRP A 165 -7.86 -18.95 -25.38
C TRP A 165 -8.55 -20.29 -25.12
N ILE A 166 -9.39 -20.37 -24.07
CA ILE A 166 -10.18 -21.58 -23.77
C ILE A 166 -11.09 -21.95 -24.95
N ARG A 167 -11.84 -20.98 -25.48
CA ARG A 167 -12.75 -21.22 -26.61
C ARG A 167 -12.03 -21.68 -27.86
N ALA A 168 -10.90 -21.05 -28.19
CA ALA A 168 -10.09 -21.47 -29.33
C ALA A 168 -9.64 -22.92 -29.20
N LEU A 169 -9.18 -23.35 -28.01
CA LEU A 169 -8.81 -24.75 -27.78
C LEU A 169 -10.00 -25.72 -27.78
N GLN A 170 -11.19 -25.28 -27.39
CA GLN A 170 -12.41 -26.09 -27.50
C GLN A 170 -12.83 -26.28 -28.97
N ASP A 171 -12.61 -25.27 -29.81
CA ASP A 171 -12.98 -25.29 -31.23
C ASP A 171 -11.93 -26.00 -32.11
N GLU A 172 -10.65 -25.75 -31.85
CA GLU A 172 -9.50 -26.23 -32.65
C GLU A 172 -8.91 -27.56 -32.12
N GLY A 173 -9.25 -27.91 -30.88
CA GLY A 173 -8.64 -29.02 -30.15
C GLY A 173 -7.45 -28.58 -29.29
N ALA A 174 -7.16 -29.36 -28.26
CA ALA A 174 -6.04 -29.14 -27.34
C ALA A 174 -4.90 -30.13 -27.62
N GLN A 175 -3.67 -29.61 -27.70
CA GLN A 175 -2.45 -30.39 -27.84
C GLN A 175 -1.50 -30.06 -26.68
N ALA A 176 -0.92 -31.10 -26.06
CA ALA A 176 0.09 -30.93 -25.03
C ALA A 176 1.38 -30.32 -25.62
N LEU A 177 1.87 -29.27 -24.98
CA LEU A 177 3.19 -28.68 -25.25
C LEU A 177 4.31 -29.38 -24.47
N VAL A 178 3.96 -30.00 -23.34
CA VAL A 178 4.90 -30.63 -22.41
C VAL A 178 4.59 -32.13 -22.34
N GLU A 179 5.64 -32.96 -22.37
CA GLU A 179 5.51 -34.41 -22.27
C GLU A 179 4.86 -34.81 -20.94
N GLY A 180 3.89 -35.74 -20.99
CA GLY A 180 3.18 -36.24 -19.81
C GLY A 180 1.99 -35.38 -19.35
N VAL A 181 1.70 -34.26 -20.03
CA VAL A 181 0.47 -33.49 -19.80
C VAL A 181 -0.70 -34.12 -20.55
N ASP A 182 -1.80 -34.35 -19.85
CA ASP A 182 -3.11 -34.64 -20.45
C ASP A 182 -3.76 -33.32 -20.88
N ALA A 183 -3.81 -33.08 -22.19
CA ALA A 183 -4.30 -31.83 -22.77
C ALA A 183 -5.80 -31.61 -22.51
N GLU A 184 -6.61 -32.67 -22.46
CA GLU A 184 -8.05 -32.57 -22.19
C GLU A 184 -8.30 -32.24 -20.72
N ALA A 185 -7.56 -32.89 -19.82
CA ALA A 185 -7.65 -32.60 -18.39
C ALA A 185 -7.21 -31.17 -18.08
N ALA A 186 -6.09 -30.71 -18.68
CA ALA A 186 -5.61 -29.34 -18.52
C ALA A 186 -6.60 -28.31 -19.10
N LEU A 187 -7.24 -28.58 -20.26
CA LEU A 187 -8.28 -27.71 -20.80
C LEU A 187 -9.51 -27.66 -19.88
N SER A 188 -9.93 -28.81 -19.31
CA SER A 188 -11.03 -28.86 -18.35
C SER A 188 -10.72 -28.04 -17.08
N GLU A 189 -9.49 -28.11 -16.58
CA GLU A 189 -9.06 -27.28 -15.46
C GLU A 189 -9.06 -25.79 -15.82
N ALA A 190 -8.57 -25.45 -17.02
CA ALA A 190 -8.58 -24.07 -17.50
C ALA A 190 -10.00 -23.48 -17.57
N VAL A 191 -10.99 -24.28 -17.99
CA VAL A 191 -12.41 -23.89 -17.93
C VAL A 191 -12.82 -23.56 -16.49
N ALA A 192 -12.54 -24.45 -15.53
CA ALA A 192 -12.90 -24.22 -14.12
C ALA A 192 -12.23 -22.96 -13.53
N VAL A 193 -10.94 -22.77 -13.79
CA VAL A 193 -10.20 -21.57 -13.36
C VAL A 193 -10.74 -20.31 -14.05
N GLY A 194 -11.09 -20.40 -15.33
CA GLY A 194 -11.65 -19.30 -16.12
C GLY A 194 -13.06 -18.88 -15.70
N GLU A 195 -13.87 -19.82 -15.23
CA GLU A 195 -15.19 -19.57 -14.63
C GLU A 195 -15.06 -18.88 -13.26
N GLN A 196 -14.12 -19.34 -12.43
CA GLN A 196 -13.84 -18.73 -11.14
C GLN A 196 -13.29 -17.30 -11.29
N GLY A 197 -12.30 -17.11 -12.17
CA GLY A 197 -11.64 -15.83 -12.40
C GLY A 197 -10.99 -15.23 -11.14
N PHE A 198 -11.08 -13.90 -11.02
CA PHE A 198 -10.50 -13.12 -9.92
C PHE A 198 -11.56 -12.22 -9.27
N PRO A 199 -12.51 -12.75 -8.47
CA PRO A 199 -13.52 -11.95 -7.79
C PRO A 199 -12.93 -10.91 -6.83
N GLU A 200 -11.70 -11.12 -6.35
CA GLU A 200 -10.99 -10.25 -5.41
C GLU A 200 -10.60 -8.90 -6.02
N THR A 201 -10.64 -8.73 -7.36
CA THR A 201 -10.32 -7.45 -8.00
C THR A 201 -11.23 -6.32 -7.54
N ALA A 202 -12.49 -6.62 -7.19
CA ALA A 202 -13.40 -5.63 -6.61
C ALA A 202 -12.91 -5.14 -5.24
N SER A 203 -12.59 -6.05 -4.32
CA SER A 203 -12.03 -5.69 -3.00
C SER A 203 -10.70 -4.95 -3.11
N LEU A 204 -9.85 -5.33 -4.07
CA LEU A 204 -8.59 -4.65 -4.35
C LEU A 204 -8.79 -3.22 -4.87
N ALA A 205 -9.78 -3.02 -5.75
CA ALA A 205 -10.12 -1.70 -6.26
C ALA A 205 -10.66 -0.79 -5.14
N GLU A 206 -11.45 -1.32 -4.21
CA GLU A 206 -11.90 -0.60 -3.02
C GLU A 206 -10.73 -0.22 -2.12
N LEU A 207 -9.79 -1.14 -1.88
CA LEU A 207 -8.58 -0.86 -1.08
C LEU A 207 -7.68 0.18 -1.76
N ALA A 208 -7.54 0.14 -3.09
CA ALA A 208 -6.84 1.19 -3.84
C ALA A 208 -7.54 2.55 -3.70
N ALA A 209 -8.87 2.59 -3.80
CA ALA A 209 -9.64 3.82 -3.60
C ALA A 209 -9.48 4.38 -2.18
N LYS A 210 -9.45 3.50 -1.15
CA LYS A 210 -9.14 3.88 0.23
C LYS A 210 -7.73 4.43 0.35
N ALA A 211 -6.72 3.74 -0.19
CA ALA A 211 -5.32 4.19 -0.16
C ALA A 211 -5.14 5.59 -0.76
N ARG A 212 -5.87 5.92 -1.83
CA ARG A 212 -5.88 7.27 -2.42
C ARG A 212 -6.43 8.35 -1.48
N GLY A 213 -7.40 7.98 -0.63
CA GLY A 213 -8.05 8.90 0.28
C GLY A 213 -7.24 9.22 1.54
N VAL A 214 -6.27 8.36 1.88
CA VAL A 214 -5.45 8.55 3.07
C VAL A 214 -4.34 9.55 2.76
N VAL A 215 -4.56 10.80 3.18
CA VAL A 215 -3.59 11.89 3.01
C VAL A 215 -3.28 12.49 4.38
N VAL A 216 -2.03 12.37 4.84
CA VAL A 216 -1.49 13.16 5.96
C VAL A 216 -0.43 14.08 5.39
N THR A 217 -0.81 15.32 5.16
CA THR A 217 0.14 16.38 4.78
C THR A 217 0.15 17.45 5.85
N LEU A 218 1.36 17.81 6.27
CA LEU A 218 1.63 19.04 6.98
C LEU A 218 2.23 20.03 6.00
N ASP A 219 1.87 21.31 6.11
CA ASP A 219 2.45 22.37 5.30
C ASP A 219 3.86 22.65 5.82
N GLU A 220 4.86 22.02 5.20
CA GLU A 220 6.27 22.13 5.58
C GLU A 220 6.74 23.59 5.66
N PRO A 221 6.48 24.47 4.66
CA PRO A 221 6.80 25.89 4.76
C PRO A 221 6.24 26.55 6.03
N VAL A 222 4.98 26.31 6.35
CA VAL A 222 4.33 26.87 7.54
C VAL A 222 4.95 26.32 8.82
N ILE A 223 5.24 25.01 8.87
CA ILE A 223 5.89 24.37 10.01
C ILE A 223 7.27 25.00 10.23
N ARG A 224 8.08 25.09 9.17
CA ARG A 224 9.43 25.65 9.21
C ARG A 224 9.44 27.11 9.64
N GLN A 225 8.49 27.91 9.15
CA GLN A 225 8.33 29.30 9.57
C GLN A 225 8.02 29.39 11.07
N ARG A 226 7.09 28.57 11.58
CA ARG A 226 6.72 28.55 13.01
C ARG A 226 7.88 28.10 13.89
N VAL A 227 8.63 27.07 13.48
CA VAL A 227 9.86 26.62 14.15
C VAL A 227 10.85 27.76 14.27
N ALA A 228 11.09 28.50 13.17
CA ALA A 228 12.00 29.64 13.17
C ALA A 228 11.56 30.75 14.14
N THR A 229 10.27 31.10 14.14
CA THR A 229 9.72 32.11 15.08
C THR A 229 9.88 31.69 16.54
N VAL A 230 9.65 30.42 16.87
CA VAL A 230 9.82 29.91 18.24
C VAL A 230 11.30 30.00 18.66
N ARG A 231 12.23 29.58 17.79
CA ARG A 231 13.68 29.68 18.08
C ARG A 231 14.14 31.12 18.30
N GLU A 232 13.68 32.05 17.46
CA GLU A 232 13.96 33.49 17.63
C GLU A 232 13.45 33.99 18.99
N THR A 233 12.22 33.64 19.35
CA THR A 233 11.62 34.04 20.63
C THR A 233 12.37 33.46 21.83
N LEU A 234 12.81 32.20 21.76
CA LEU A 234 13.61 31.55 22.82
C LEU A 234 14.98 32.21 22.98
N SER A 235 15.61 32.63 21.89
CA SER A 235 16.91 33.30 21.95
C SER A 235 16.87 34.62 22.72
N HIS A 236 15.72 35.30 22.72
CA HIS A 236 15.49 36.52 23.50
C HIS A 236 15.12 36.27 24.98
N LEU A 237 14.80 35.02 25.36
CA LEU A 237 14.50 34.64 26.75
C LEU A 237 15.75 34.28 27.55
N GLY A 238 16.86 33.96 26.88
CA GLY A 238 18.15 33.64 27.50
C GLY A 238 19.11 34.83 27.68
N GLU A 239 18.69 36.05 27.29
CA GLU A 239 19.40 37.33 27.51
C GLU A 239 18.84 38.07 28.74
#